data_AF-A0A665TDQ6-F1
#
_entry.id   AF-A0A665TDQ6-F1
#
_cell.length_a   1.000
_cell.length_b   1.000
_cell.length_c   1.000
_cell.angle_alpha   90.00
_cell.angle_beta   90.00
_cell.angle_gamma   90.00
#
_symmetry.space_group_name_H-M   'P 1'
#
loop_
_entity.id
_entity.type
_entity.pdbx_description
1 polymer ?
#
loop_
_entity_poly.entity_id
_entity_poly.type
_entity_poly.pdbx_seq_one_letter_code
_entity_poly.pdbx_strand_id
1 'polypeptide(L)'
;MQLQRDAHFLCSEPRMDTQLVDRLVLQLNRIYPQILSDKEAHKFRSLSMPTKVRLTELLKHLHGKGEEACHEFYRGLHIHAEDIYWSLPTRVRQRGPMFFLSCFSFVFGVAMLYYYGGETCRMSVETYLFPQQNFLLSFENQFLHIS
;
A
#
# COMPACT_ATOMS: atom_id res chain seq x y z
N MET A 1 -8.59 4.98 -16.17
CA MET A 1 -7.90 3.76 -16.66
C MET A 1 -7.06 3.02 -15.62
N GLN A 2 -6.74 3.60 -14.45
CA GLN A 2 -5.86 2.98 -13.46
C GLN A 2 -6.58 1.96 -12.56
N LEU A 3 -7.75 2.34 -12.03
CA LEU A 3 -8.58 1.48 -11.17
C LEU A 3 -8.95 0.14 -11.83
N GLN A 4 -9.19 0.11 -13.14
CA GLN A 4 -9.56 -1.14 -13.83
C GLN A 4 -8.40 -2.13 -13.94
N ARG A 5 -7.14 -1.66 -14.02
CA ARG A 5 -5.97 -2.55 -13.96
C ARG A 5 -5.76 -3.07 -12.55
N ASP A 6 -5.93 -2.20 -11.57
CA ASP A 6 -5.78 -2.55 -10.16
C ASP A 6 -6.95 -3.45 -9.70
N ALA A 7 -8.13 -3.34 -10.30
CA ALA A 7 -9.30 -4.17 -9.99
C ALA A 7 -9.03 -5.66 -10.18
N HIS A 8 -8.32 -6.04 -11.25
CA HIS A 8 -7.96 -7.44 -11.48
C HIS A 8 -7.05 -7.98 -10.38
N PHE A 9 -6.08 -7.17 -9.93
CA PHE A 9 -5.18 -7.50 -8.83
C PHE A 9 -5.95 -7.61 -7.50
N LEU A 10 -6.76 -6.59 -7.18
CA LEU A 10 -7.59 -6.53 -5.98
C LEU A 10 -8.58 -7.70 -5.88
N CYS A 11 -9.12 -8.18 -7.00
CA CYS A 11 -10.01 -9.34 -7.04
C CYS A 11 -9.26 -10.68 -6.94
N SER A 12 -7.95 -10.71 -7.21
CA SER A 12 -7.12 -11.91 -7.10
C SER A 12 -6.50 -12.05 -5.72
N GLU A 13 -6.37 -10.94 -4.99
CA GLU A 13 -5.73 -10.86 -3.67
C GLU A 13 -6.53 -11.61 -2.59
N PRO A 14 -5.98 -12.69 -1.98
CA PRO A 14 -6.65 -13.44 -0.93
C PRO A 14 -6.91 -12.61 0.34
N ARG A 15 -6.12 -11.55 0.58
CA ARG A 15 -6.28 -10.64 1.71
C ARG A 15 -7.50 -9.71 1.58
N MET A 16 -8.11 -9.67 0.40
CA MET A 16 -9.33 -8.93 0.12
C MET A 16 -10.56 -9.74 0.58
N ASP A 17 -10.71 -9.83 1.89
CA ASP A 17 -11.77 -10.60 2.53
C ASP A 17 -13.11 -9.86 2.56
N THR A 18 -14.15 -10.59 2.94
CA THR A 18 -15.53 -10.07 2.98
C THR A 18 -15.65 -8.89 3.96
N GLN A 19 -14.92 -8.93 5.07
CA GLN A 19 -14.94 -7.90 6.11
C GLN A 19 -14.25 -6.60 5.66
N LEU A 20 -13.14 -6.69 4.94
CA LEU A 20 -12.46 -5.52 4.38
C LEU A 20 -13.35 -4.81 3.38
N VAL A 21 -13.97 -5.55 2.46
CA VAL A 21 -14.91 -4.98 1.49
C VAL A 21 -16.08 -4.29 2.20
N ASP A 22 -16.62 -4.89 3.26
CA ASP A 22 -17.69 -4.29 4.06
C ASP A 22 -17.24 -2.99 4.74
N ARG A 23 -16.01 -2.91 5.25
CA ARG A 23 -15.44 -1.68 5.83
C ARG A 23 -15.25 -0.60 4.78
N LEU A 24 -14.76 -0.96 3.59
CA LEU A 24 -14.60 -0.04 2.46
C LEU A 24 -15.95 0.53 2.01
N VAL A 25 -16.99 -0.31 1.92
CA VAL A 25 -18.34 0.14 1.59
C VAL A 25 -18.89 1.12 2.64
N LEU A 26 -18.58 0.95 3.93
CA LEU A 26 -18.97 1.92 4.97
C LEU A 26 -18.24 3.25 4.83
N GLN A 27 -16.93 3.23 4.54
CA GLN A 27 -16.16 4.46 4.34
C GLN A 27 -16.72 5.28 3.19
N LEU A 28 -17.11 4.60 2.11
CA LEU A 28 -17.70 5.23 0.93
C LEU A 28 -19.16 5.68 1.15
N ASN A 29 -19.84 5.16 2.16
CA ASN A 29 -21.21 5.55 2.55
C ASN A 29 -21.25 6.70 3.57
N ARG A 30 -20.14 7.42 3.78
CA ARG A 30 -20.11 8.56 4.72
C ARG A 30 -20.96 9.73 4.21
N ILE A 31 -21.43 10.54 5.17
CA ILE A 31 -22.33 11.70 4.92
C ILE A 31 -21.68 12.73 3.98
N TYR A 32 -20.35 12.87 4.00
CA TYR A 32 -19.63 13.70 3.04
C TYR A 32 -18.15 13.28 2.89
N PRO A 33 -17.62 13.17 1.66
CA PRO A 33 -18.36 13.10 0.38
C PRO A 33 -19.09 11.76 0.26
N GLN A 34 -20.40 11.79 -0.06
CA GLN A 34 -21.20 10.57 -0.20
C GLN A 34 -20.94 9.91 -1.55
N ILE A 35 -19.99 8.97 -1.57
CA ILE A 35 -19.61 8.26 -2.79
C ILE A 35 -20.57 7.12 -3.11
N LEU A 36 -21.11 6.43 -2.11
CA LEU A 36 -22.20 5.45 -2.24
C LEU A 36 -23.40 5.96 -1.47
N SER A 37 -24.59 5.87 -2.06
CA SER A 37 -25.84 6.10 -1.33
C SER A 37 -26.09 4.93 -0.37
N ASP A 38 -26.81 5.16 0.73
CA ASP A 38 -27.21 4.10 1.66
C ASP A 38 -27.85 2.91 0.94
N LYS A 39 -28.65 3.15 -0.10
CA LYS A 39 -29.28 2.11 -0.92
C LYS A 39 -28.26 1.24 -1.66
N GLU A 40 -27.21 1.87 -2.19
CA GLU A 40 -26.11 1.19 -2.91
C GLU A 40 -25.24 0.41 -1.92
N ALA A 41 -24.87 1.03 -0.80
CA ALA A 41 -24.10 0.40 0.25
C ALA A 41 -24.82 -0.82 0.84
N HIS A 42 -26.14 -0.72 1.07
CA HIS A 42 -26.95 -1.84 1.53
C HIS A 42 -27.03 -2.96 0.49
N LYS A 43 -27.15 -2.62 -0.79
CA LYS A 43 -27.13 -3.60 -1.90
C LYS A 43 -25.81 -4.38 -1.95
N PHE A 44 -24.67 -3.69 -1.83
CA PHE A 44 -23.37 -4.39 -1.80
C PHE A 44 -23.21 -5.25 -0.55
N ARG A 45 -23.73 -4.83 0.61
CA ARG A 45 -23.71 -5.65 1.84
C ARG A 45 -24.65 -6.86 1.80
N SER A 46 -25.82 -6.74 1.19
CA SER A 46 -26.86 -7.78 1.21
C SER A 46 -26.72 -8.83 0.11
N LEU A 47 -25.84 -8.59 -0.88
CA LEU A 47 -25.57 -9.55 -1.94
C LEU A 47 -24.82 -10.77 -1.39
N SER A 48 -25.50 -11.92 -1.31
CA SER A 48 -24.95 -13.26 -1.07
C SER A 48 -24.17 -13.78 -2.30
N MET A 49 -23.26 -12.95 -2.82
CA MET A 49 -22.39 -13.26 -3.95
C MET A 49 -20.95 -13.41 -3.45
N PRO A 50 -20.10 -14.19 -4.16
CA PRO A 50 -18.68 -14.29 -3.81
C PRO A 50 -18.02 -12.91 -3.77
N THR A 51 -17.18 -12.65 -2.75
CA THR A 51 -16.55 -11.35 -2.45
C THR A 51 -15.91 -10.69 -3.67
N LYS A 52 -15.31 -11.49 -4.56
CA LYS A 52 -14.69 -11.04 -5.82
C LYS A 52 -15.69 -10.37 -6.78
N VAL A 53 -16.87 -10.97 -6.95
CA VAL A 53 -17.90 -10.44 -7.86
C VAL A 53 -18.45 -9.13 -7.31
N ARG A 54 -18.69 -9.09 -6.00
CA ARG A 54 -19.13 -7.88 -5.30
C ARG A 54 -18.13 -6.73 -5.44
N LEU A 55 -16.85 -7.01 -5.25
CA LEU A 55 -15.79 -6.01 -5.39
C LEU A 55 -15.66 -5.52 -6.84
N THR A 56 -15.75 -6.41 -7.82
CA THR A 56 -15.68 -6.04 -9.24
C THR A 56 -16.80 -5.07 -9.61
N GLU A 57 -18.04 -5.37 -9.17
CA GLU A 57 -19.19 -4.51 -9.44
C GLU A 57 -19.08 -3.16 -8.73
N LEU A 58 -18.59 -3.16 -7.48
CA LEU A 58 -18.30 -1.93 -6.73
C LEU A 58 -17.28 -1.05 -7.46
N LEU A 59 -16.15 -1.63 -7.90
CA LEU A 59 -15.09 -0.90 -8.59
C LEU A 59 -15.56 -0.36 -9.94
N LYS A 60 -16.37 -1.13 -10.68
CA LYS A 60 -16.99 -0.67 -11.93
C LYS A 60 -17.95 0.49 -11.69
N HIS A 61 -18.73 0.44 -10.61
CA HIS A 61 -19.65 1.50 -10.25
C HIS A 61 -18.90 2.79 -9.83
N LEU A 62 -17.85 2.66 -9.02
CA LEU A 62 -16.98 3.78 -8.64
C LEU A 62 -16.30 4.40 -9.87
N HIS A 63 -15.89 3.58 -10.83
CA HIS A 63 -15.31 4.07 -12.07
C HIS A 63 -16.31 4.93 -12.87
N GLY A 64 -17.58 4.53 -12.91
CA GLY A 64 -18.65 5.32 -13.54
C GLY A 64 -19.01 6.61 -12.81
N LYS A 65 -18.78 6.70 -11.49
CA LYS A 65 -19.02 7.92 -10.69
C LYS A 65 -17.96 9.00 -10.88
N GLY A 66 -16.75 8.64 -11.31
CA GLY A 66 -15.67 9.59 -11.59
C GLY A 66 -14.44 9.38 -10.73
N GLU A 67 -13.46 10.28 -10.89
CA GLU A 67 -12.13 10.12 -10.30
C GLU A 67 -12.12 10.34 -8.79
N GLU A 68 -12.97 11.24 -8.26
CA GLU A 68 -13.15 11.47 -6.82
C GLU A 68 -13.63 10.21 -6.07
N ALA A 69 -14.56 9.47 -6.68
CA ALA A 69 -15.04 8.20 -6.12
C ALA A 69 -13.92 7.15 -6.06
N CYS A 70 -13.05 7.13 -7.08
CA CYS A 70 -11.88 6.27 -7.10
C CYS A 70 -10.86 6.69 -6.03
N HIS A 71 -10.67 7.99 -5.83
CA HIS A 71 -9.74 8.54 -4.85
C HIS A 71 -10.14 8.16 -3.41
N GLU A 72 -11.41 8.34 -3.06
CA GLU A 72 -11.91 7.94 -1.74
C GLU A 72 -11.84 6.42 -1.50
N PHE A 73 -11.99 5.62 -2.56
CA PHE A 73 -11.74 4.18 -2.45
C PHE A 73 -10.29 3.88 -2.11
N TYR A 74 -9.33 4.50 -2.80
CA TYR A 74 -7.90 4.33 -2.47
C TYR A 74 -7.57 4.84 -1.07
N ARG A 75 -8.23 5.92 -0.62
CA ARG A 75 -8.10 6.44 0.74
C ARG A 75 -8.61 5.44 1.77
N GLY A 76 -9.79 4.85 1.54
CA GLY A 76 -10.33 3.77 2.37
C GLY A 76 -9.42 2.54 2.38
N LEU A 77 -8.88 2.17 1.22
CA LEU A 77 -7.96 1.04 1.07
C LEU A 77 -6.66 1.30 1.84
N HIS A 78 -6.10 2.50 1.78
CA HIS A 78 -4.91 2.86 2.55
C HIS A 78 -5.12 2.78 4.07
N ILE A 79 -6.31 3.16 4.56
CA ILE A 79 -6.66 3.11 5.99
C ILE A 79 -6.90 1.68 6.48
N HIS A 80 -7.56 0.85 5.67
CA HIS A 80 -8.03 -0.48 6.11
C HIS A 80 -7.14 -1.64 5.64
N ALA A 81 -6.34 -1.45 4.59
CA ALA A 81 -5.43 -2.41 4.00
C ALA A 81 -4.20 -1.71 3.39
N GLU A 82 -3.38 -1.11 4.26
CA GLU A 82 -2.18 -0.37 3.86
C GLU A 82 -1.21 -1.23 3.03
N ASP A 83 -1.07 -2.49 3.43
CA ASP A 83 -0.35 -3.58 2.78
C ASP A 83 -0.82 -3.84 1.34
N ILE A 84 -2.14 -3.94 1.12
CA ILE A 84 -2.71 -4.12 -0.22
C ILE A 84 -2.50 -2.84 -1.04
N TYR A 85 -2.69 -1.68 -0.41
CA TYR A 85 -2.46 -0.39 -1.05
C TYR A 85 -1.02 -0.22 -1.54
N TRP A 86 -0.02 -0.65 -0.75
CA TRP A 86 1.38 -0.58 -1.14
C TRP A 86 1.79 -1.62 -2.19
N SER A 87 1.11 -2.77 -2.24
CA SER A 87 1.35 -3.83 -3.23
C SER A 87 0.66 -3.60 -4.57
N LEU A 88 -0.15 -2.55 -4.70
CA LEU A 88 -0.79 -2.18 -5.97
C LEU A 88 0.25 -1.99 -7.08
N PRO A 89 0.06 -2.63 -8.25
CA PRO A 89 1.04 -2.59 -9.35
C PRO A 89 1.27 -1.17 -9.86
N THR A 90 0.30 -0.27 -9.69
CA THR A 90 0.43 1.14 -10.04
C THR A 90 1.32 1.93 -9.09
N ARG A 91 1.38 1.55 -7.80
CA ARG A 91 2.28 2.14 -6.79
C ARG A 91 3.67 1.53 -6.85
N VAL A 92 3.77 0.22 -7.04
CA VAL A 92 5.05 -0.48 -7.23
C VAL A 92 5.79 0.07 -8.44
N ARG A 93 5.08 0.39 -9.54
CA ARG A 93 5.71 1.03 -10.71
C ARG A 93 6.21 2.46 -10.45
N GLN A 94 5.61 3.18 -9.50
CA GLN A 94 6.06 4.53 -9.11
C GLN A 94 7.21 4.51 -8.10
N ARG A 95 7.32 3.45 -7.27
CA ARG A 95 8.55 3.14 -6.50
C ARG A 95 9.63 2.58 -7.42
N GLY A 96 9.98 3.35 -8.44
CA GLY A 96 11.04 3.02 -9.38
C GLY A 96 12.40 2.80 -8.67
N PRO A 97 13.45 2.48 -9.45
CA PRO A 97 14.77 2.07 -8.95
C PRO A 97 15.48 3.11 -8.06
N MET A 98 14.91 4.29 -7.83
CA MET A 98 15.47 5.32 -6.95
C MET A 98 15.67 4.85 -5.50
N PHE A 99 14.81 3.99 -4.96
CA PHE A 99 15.05 3.37 -3.64
C PHE A 99 16.30 2.48 -3.65
N PHE A 100 16.52 1.73 -4.74
CA PHE A 100 17.71 0.93 -4.90
C PHE A 100 18.95 1.83 -5.06
N LEU A 101 18.87 2.87 -5.89
CA LEU A 101 19.97 3.80 -6.14
C LEU A 101 20.42 4.55 -4.90
N SER A 102 19.50 4.93 -3.99
CA SER A 102 19.86 5.59 -2.73
C SER A 102 20.56 4.62 -1.77
N CYS A 103 20.07 3.39 -1.63
CA CYS A 103 20.68 2.36 -0.80
C CYS A 103 22.10 2.02 -1.29
N PHE A 104 22.27 1.80 -2.60
CA PHE A 104 23.58 1.50 -3.18
C PHE A 104 24.54 2.68 -3.05
N SER A 105 24.07 3.93 -3.19
CA SER A 105 24.92 5.12 -3.01
C SER A 105 25.38 5.28 -1.56
N PHE A 106 24.50 5.03 -0.58
CA PHE A 106 24.85 5.11 0.84
C PHE A 106 25.84 4.00 1.24
N VAL A 107 25.59 2.76 0.83
CA VAL A 107 26.48 1.62 1.11
C VAL A 107 27.83 1.80 0.43
N PHE A 108 27.84 2.27 -0.83
CA PHE A 108 29.09 2.54 -1.56
C PHE A 108 29.85 3.72 -0.95
N GLY A 109 29.16 4.75 -0.45
CA GLY A 109 29.75 5.86 0.29
C GLY A 109 30.41 5.42 1.59
N VAL A 110 29.72 4.59 2.39
CA VAL A 110 30.27 4.01 3.62
C VAL A 110 31.45 3.09 3.33
N ALA A 111 31.37 2.25 2.30
CA ALA A 111 32.47 1.38 1.89
C ALA A 111 33.69 2.21 1.43
N MET A 112 33.49 3.22 0.57
CA MET A 112 34.56 4.13 0.15
C MET A 112 35.23 4.82 1.34
N LEU A 113 34.45 5.33 2.30
CA LEU A 113 34.97 5.92 3.54
C LEU A 113 35.75 4.90 4.39
N TYR A 114 35.29 3.65 4.46
CA TYR A 114 35.97 2.59 5.21
C TYR A 114 37.29 2.17 4.55
N TYR A 115 37.34 2.13 3.21
CA TYR A 115 38.54 1.73 2.46
C TYR A 115 39.55 2.88 2.29
N TYR A 116 39.11 4.13 2.10
CA TYR A 116 39.99 5.30 1.97
C TYR A 116 40.35 5.97 3.30
N GLY A 117 39.50 5.83 4.33
CA GLY A 117 39.69 6.39 5.67
C GLY A 117 40.60 5.55 6.57
N GLY A 118 41.63 4.94 5.97
CA GLY A 118 42.71 4.31 6.70
C GLY A 118 43.35 5.34 7.62
N GLU A 119 43.07 5.22 8.92
CA GLU A 119 43.74 5.90 10.02
C GLU A 119 43.50 7.42 10.14
N THR A 120 42.25 7.86 10.35
CA THR A 120 41.90 9.04 11.18
C THR A 120 40.39 9.28 11.19
N CYS A 121 39.66 8.56 12.07
CA CYS A 121 38.38 8.97 12.68
C CYS A 121 37.74 7.77 13.42
N ARG A 122 38.35 7.35 14.55
CA ARG A 122 37.73 6.39 15.49
C ARG A 122 36.72 7.03 16.45
N MET A 123 36.20 8.24 16.18
CA MET A 123 35.38 8.99 17.15
C MET A 123 33.95 9.33 16.69
N SER A 124 33.39 8.63 15.71
CA SER A 124 31.97 8.89 15.35
C SER A 124 31.11 7.66 15.10
N VAL A 125 31.64 6.43 15.22
CA VAL A 125 30.85 5.21 14.92
C VAL A 125 29.81 4.90 16.00
N GLU A 126 29.99 5.36 17.25
CA GLU A 126 29.06 5.07 18.36
C GLU A 126 27.74 5.87 18.34
N THR A 127 27.62 6.94 17.55
CA THR A 127 26.35 7.71 17.46
C THR A 127 25.44 7.25 16.33
N TYR A 128 25.93 6.45 15.37
CA TYR A 128 25.16 5.98 14.21
C TYR A 128 24.62 4.54 14.32
N LEU A 129 24.94 3.81 15.40
CA LEU A 129 24.51 2.42 15.56
C LEU A 129 23.12 2.25 16.22
N PHE A 130 22.56 3.31 16.83
CA PHE A 130 21.24 3.24 17.48
C PHE A 130 20.01 3.45 16.58
N PRO A 131 20.04 4.22 15.45
CA PRO A 131 18.89 4.28 14.56
C PRO A 131 18.85 3.11 13.57
N GLN A 132 19.98 2.41 13.33
CA GLN A 132 20.09 1.36 12.32
C GLN A 132 19.47 0.02 12.78
N GLN A 133 19.44 -0.26 14.09
CA GLN A 133 18.82 -1.48 14.62
C GLN A 133 17.29 -1.45 14.47
N ASN A 134 16.65 -0.28 14.63
CA ASN A 134 15.20 -0.11 14.44
C ASN A 134 14.80 -0.14 12.96
N PHE A 135 15.68 0.27 12.05
CA PHE A 135 15.39 0.21 10.61
C PHE A 135 15.55 -1.21 10.05
N LEU A 136 16.53 -1.98 10.56
CA LEU A 136 16.74 -3.38 10.18
C LEU A 136 15.64 -4.30 10.73
N LEU A 137 15.12 -4.04 11.94
CA LEU A 137 13.92 -4.70 12.47
C LEU A 137 12.66 -4.37 11.68
N SER A 138 12.54 -3.14 11.14
CA SER A 138 11.43 -2.77 10.26
C SER A 138 11.51 -3.48 8.90
N PHE A 139 12.71 -3.66 8.37
CA PHE A 139 12.95 -4.38 7.11
C PHE A 139 12.77 -5.90 7.24
N GLU A 140 13.23 -6.52 8.34
CA GLU A 140 13.00 -7.95 8.58
C GLU A 140 11.52 -8.27 8.81
N ASN A 141 10.78 -7.42 9.52
CA ASN A 141 9.33 -7.61 9.68
C ASN A 141 8.55 -7.45 8.37
N GLN A 142 9.12 -6.78 7.36
CA GLN A 142 8.52 -6.66 6.04
C GLN A 142 8.81 -7.86 5.12
N PHE A 143 9.86 -8.64 5.42
CA PHE A 143 10.25 -9.84 4.64
C PHE A 143 9.71 -11.15 5.22
N LEU A 144 9.50 -11.24 6.54
CA LEU A 144 9.00 -12.45 7.20
C LEU A 144 7.48 -12.70 7.01
N HIS A 145 6.74 -11.77 6.40
CA HIS A 145 5.31 -11.93 6.12
C HIS A 145 5.00 -12.26 4.64
N ILE A 146 6.03 -12.72 3.89
CA ILE A 146 5.93 -13.21 2.50
C ILE A 146 6.59 -14.61 2.39
N SER A 147 6.49 -15.44 3.42
CA SER A 147 6.81 -16.88 3.35
C SER A 147 5.67 -17.70 3.94
#